data_AF-A0A915DRS8-F1
#
_entry.id   AF-A0A915DRS8-F1
#
_cell.length_a   1.000
_cell.length_b   1.000
_cell.length_c   1.000
_cell.angle_alpha   90.00
_cell.angle_beta   90.00
_cell.angle_gamma   90.00
#
_symmetry.space_group_name_H-M   'P 1'
#
loop_
_entity.id
_entity.type
_entity.pdbx_description
1 polymer ?
#
loop_
_entity_poly.entity_id
_entity_poly.type
_entity_poly.pdbx_seq_one_letter_code
_entity_poly.pdbx_strand_id
1 'polypeptide(L)'
;MILLCIKLIICPALFYIALAAPLEDKVSVESPPDKVLLTEVQTITLHKDWCTAARRIPAIPQLKCQGGSANGDCNSRAVNVAQCYNKAGMVTAFSGNAMLKWELTTSSEK
;
A
#
# COMPACT_ATOMS: atom_id res chain seq x y z
N MET A 1 -59.74 -0.52 -32.05
CA MET A 1 -59.62 0.36 -30.85
C MET A 1 -58.94 -0.29 -29.64
N ILE A 2 -58.71 -1.62 -29.63
CA ILE A 2 -58.01 -2.33 -28.53
C ILE A 2 -56.47 -2.22 -28.64
N LEU A 3 -55.92 -2.04 -29.84
CA LEU A 3 -54.46 -1.93 -30.07
C LEU A 3 -53.82 -0.60 -29.65
N LEU A 4 -54.60 0.46 -29.40
CA LEU A 4 -54.07 1.76 -28.93
C LEU A 4 -53.87 1.81 -27.40
N CYS A 5 -54.60 0.99 -26.61
CA CYS A 5 -54.43 0.96 -25.16
C CYS A 5 -53.15 0.23 -24.71
N ILE A 6 -52.65 -0.72 -25.50
CA ILE A 6 -51.46 -1.51 -25.16
C ILE A 6 -50.19 -0.62 -25.19
N LYS A 7 -50.14 0.40 -26.07
CA LYS A 7 -49.02 1.35 -26.17
C LYS A 7 -48.97 2.42 -25.08
N LEU A 8 -50.05 2.62 -24.30
CA LEU A 8 -50.07 3.57 -23.18
C LEU A 8 -49.77 2.95 -21.81
N ILE A 9 -49.75 1.62 -21.70
CA ILE A 9 -49.54 0.92 -20.41
C ILE A 9 -48.09 0.40 -20.24
N ILE A 10 -47.32 0.35 -21.33
CA ILE A 10 -45.94 -0.18 -21.33
C ILE A 10 -44.90 0.89 -20.92
N CYS A 11 -45.28 2.16 -20.80
CA CYS A 11 -44.33 3.26 -20.57
C CYS A 11 -43.98 3.64 -19.10
N PRO A 12 -44.77 3.35 -18.04
CA PRO A 12 -44.33 3.73 -16.70
C PRO A 12 -43.24 2.80 -16.15
N ALA A 13 -43.33 1.49 -16.43
CA ALA A 13 -42.37 0.52 -15.91
C ALA A 13 -40.97 0.66 -16.53
N LEU A 14 -40.89 1.05 -17.82
CA LEU A 14 -39.61 1.24 -18.51
C LEU A 14 -38.94 2.57 -18.15
N PHE A 15 -39.71 3.59 -17.77
CA PHE A 15 -39.17 4.89 -17.34
C PHE A 15 -38.47 4.79 -15.97
N TYR A 16 -38.97 3.94 -15.06
CA TYR A 16 -38.36 3.72 -13.75
C TYR A 16 -36.98 3.04 -13.80
N ILE A 17 -36.69 2.25 -14.84
CA ILE A 17 -35.40 1.55 -14.96
C ILE A 17 -34.28 2.53 -15.34
N ALA A 18 -34.59 3.64 -16.03
CA ALA A 18 -33.61 4.64 -16.45
C ALA A 18 -33.12 5.56 -15.32
N LEU A 19 -33.87 5.67 -14.21
CA LEU A 19 -33.51 6.54 -13.08
C LEU A 19 -32.62 5.85 -12.03
N ALA A 20 -32.42 4.53 -12.15
CA ALA A 20 -31.60 3.73 -11.25
C ALA A 20 -30.28 3.28 -11.90
N ALA A 21 -29.67 4.11 -12.75
CA ALA A 21 -28.29 3.89 -13.15
C ALA A 21 -27.40 4.04 -11.90
N PRO A 22 -26.62 3.01 -11.51
CA PRO A 22 -25.64 3.19 -10.46
C PRO A 22 -24.67 4.29 -10.91
N LEU A 23 -24.45 5.29 -10.07
CA LEU A 23 -23.31 6.18 -10.21
C LEU A 23 -22.06 5.30 -10.10
N GLU A 24 -21.47 4.96 -11.23
CA GLU A 24 -20.16 4.34 -11.27
C GLU A 24 -19.17 5.40 -10.83
N ASP A 25 -18.93 5.49 -9.53
CA ASP A 25 -17.79 6.21 -9.00
C ASP A 25 -16.54 5.60 -9.63
N LYS A 26 -16.01 6.30 -10.64
CA LYS A 26 -14.68 6.05 -11.17
C LYS A 26 -13.71 6.42 -10.06
N VAL A 27 -13.43 5.47 -9.17
CA VAL A 27 -12.31 5.57 -8.25
C VAL A 27 -11.04 5.56 -9.12
N SER A 28 -10.54 6.75 -9.43
CA SER A 28 -9.23 6.91 -10.03
C SER A 28 -8.21 6.57 -8.95
N VAL A 29 -7.60 5.39 -9.07
CA VAL A 29 -6.44 5.02 -8.26
C VAL A 29 -5.29 5.88 -8.76
N GLU A 30 -5.07 7.01 -8.10
CA GLU A 30 -3.89 7.84 -8.33
C GLU A 30 -2.66 7.02 -7.90
N SER A 31 -1.69 6.88 -8.80
CA SER A 31 -0.41 6.26 -8.46
C SER A 31 0.20 7.05 -7.30
N PRO A 32 0.75 6.39 -6.27
CA PRO A 32 1.32 7.09 -5.13
C PRO A 32 2.38 8.08 -5.63
N PRO A 33 2.45 9.29 -5.03
CA PRO A 33 3.42 10.28 -5.44
C PRO A 33 4.84 9.72 -5.33
N ASP A 34 5.70 10.02 -6.30
CA ASP A 34 7.13 9.64 -6.31
C ASP A 34 7.91 10.18 -5.09
N LYS A 35 7.26 10.99 -4.25
CA LYS A 35 7.82 11.62 -3.06
C LYS A 35 6.84 11.51 -1.91
N VAL A 36 7.35 11.02 -0.78
CA VAL A 36 6.62 10.93 0.48
C VAL A 36 7.49 11.53 1.59
N LEU A 37 6.86 12.17 2.57
CA LEU A 37 7.59 12.63 3.75
C LEU A 37 7.92 11.42 4.62
N LEU A 38 9.20 11.20 4.95
CA LEU A 38 9.62 10.01 5.71
C LEU A 38 8.96 9.92 7.10
N THR A 39 8.55 11.05 7.69
CA THR A 39 7.82 11.08 8.97
C THR A 39 6.39 10.57 8.86
N GLU A 40 5.80 10.57 7.66
CA GLU A 40 4.45 10.07 7.40
C GLU A 40 4.46 8.57 7.06
N VAL A 41 5.63 8.01 6.73
CA VAL A 41 5.76 6.57 6.47
C VAL A 41 5.68 5.83 7.80
N GLN A 42 4.58 5.10 8.00
CA GLN A 42 4.35 4.33 9.22
C GLN A 42 5.04 2.97 9.21
N THR A 43 5.05 2.30 8.05
CA THR A 43 5.59 0.94 7.92
C THR A 43 6.23 0.75 6.55
N ILE A 44 7.37 0.08 6.52
CA ILE A 44 8.06 -0.34 5.30
C ILE A 44 8.15 -1.87 5.33
N THR A 45 7.70 -2.51 4.26
CA THR A 45 7.90 -3.97 4.07
C THR A 45 9.03 -4.17 3.06
N LEU A 46 10.02 -4.96 3.45
CA LEU A 46 11.21 -5.24 2.64
C LEU A 46 11.21 -6.71 2.25
N HIS A 47 11.55 -6.98 0.99
CA HIS A 47 11.57 -8.33 0.42
C HIS A 47 12.99 -8.72 0.00
N LYS A 48 13.35 -9.99 0.19
CA LYS A 48 14.69 -10.51 -0.14
C LYS A 48 15.02 -10.39 -1.63
N ASP A 49 14.07 -10.71 -2.48
CA ASP A 49 14.30 -10.84 -3.93
C ASP A 49 14.11 -9.53 -4.69
N TRP A 50 13.85 -8.42 -3.97
CA TRP A 50 13.50 -7.14 -4.59
C TRP A 50 14.61 -6.09 -4.42
N CYS A 51 14.68 -5.17 -5.37
CA CYS A 51 15.58 -4.02 -5.32
C CYS A 51 14.83 -2.74 -4.87
N THR A 52 15.58 -1.77 -4.35
CA THR A 52 15.05 -0.45 -3.99
C THR A 52 14.75 0.38 -5.24
N ALA A 53 13.67 1.17 -5.18
CA ALA A 53 13.44 2.21 -6.16
C ALA A 53 14.50 3.30 -5.96
N ALA A 54 15.24 3.64 -7.02
CA ALA A 54 16.33 4.60 -6.92
C ALA A 54 16.41 5.48 -8.17
N ARG A 55 16.55 6.79 -7.95
CA ARG A 55 16.70 7.79 -9.02
C ARG A 55 18.11 8.39 -9.08
N ARG A 56 18.74 8.58 -7.91
CA ARG A 56 20.04 9.27 -7.78
C ARG A 56 21.21 8.32 -7.59
N ILE A 57 20.94 7.10 -7.12
CA ILE A 57 21.94 6.06 -6.86
C ILE A 57 21.50 4.76 -7.55
N PRO A 58 22.42 3.83 -7.80
CA PRO A 58 22.05 2.51 -8.30
C PRO A 58 21.08 1.81 -7.33
N ALA A 59 20.13 1.06 -7.88
CA ALA A 59 19.23 0.23 -7.09
C ALA A 59 20.05 -0.82 -6.30
N ILE A 60 19.68 -1.03 -5.04
CA ILE A 60 20.31 -2.02 -4.16
C ILE A 60 19.27 -3.04 -3.68
N PRO A 61 19.68 -4.26 -3.28
CA PRO A 61 18.76 -5.21 -2.68
C PRO A 61 18.09 -4.62 -1.44
N GLN A 62 16.78 -4.84 -1.28
CA GLN A 62 16.01 -4.33 -0.14
C GLN A 62 16.42 -5.00 1.18
N LEU A 63 16.74 -6.29 1.14
CA LEU A 63 17.33 -7.02 2.26
C LEU A 63 18.69 -7.59 1.85
N LYS A 64 19.70 -7.32 2.69
CA LYS A 64 21.04 -7.87 2.52
C LYS A 64 21.59 -8.30 3.87
N CYS A 65 21.92 -9.59 3.99
CA CYS A 65 22.69 -10.09 5.11
C CYS A 65 24.16 -9.70 4.94
N GLN A 66 24.73 -9.01 5.92
CA GLN A 66 26.15 -8.62 5.93
C GLN A 66 27.01 -9.51 6.85
N GLY A 67 26.49 -10.67 7.24
CA GLY A 67 27.14 -11.59 8.19
C GLY A 67 26.74 -11.34 9.65
N GLY A 68 27.33 -12.11 10.56
CA GLY A 68 27.10 -12.04 11.99
C GLY A 68 27.82 -13.15 12.75
N SER A 69 27.89 -13.04 14.07
CA SER A 69 28.58 -14.00 14.96
C SER A 69 27.98 -15.42 14.91
N ALA A 70 26.76 -15.57 14.40
CA ALA A 70 26.10 -16.86 14.16
C ALA A 70 26.62 -17.55 12.88
N ASN A 71 27.91 -17.89 12.87
CA ASN A 71 28.60 -18.71 11.86
C ASN A 71 28.66 -18.15 10.42
N GLY A 72 28.39 -16.86 10.21
CA GLY A 72 28.59 -16.19 8.89
C GLY A 72 27.71 -16.70 7.74
N ASP A 73 26.95 -17.78 7.93
CA ASP A 73 26.16 -18.40 6.88
C ASP A 73 24.78 -17.77 6.80
N CYS A 74 24.69 -16.71 5.99
CA CYS A 74 23.46 -15.99 5.66
C CYS A 74 22.38 -16.86 5.00
N ASN A 75 22.68 -18.13 4.68
CA ASN A 75 21.72 -19.08 4.12
C ASN A 75 20.90 -19.82 5.20
N SER A 76 21.45 -19.97 6.41
CA SER A 76 20.83 -20.80 7.46
C SER A 76 19.59 -20.18 8.12
N ARG A 77 19.48 -18.85 8.13
CA ARG A 77 18.34 -18.08 8.68
C ARG A 77 18.02 -16.88 7.79
N ALA A 78 17.85 -17.11 6.50
CA ALA A 78 17.51 -16.04 5.58
C ALA A 78 16.06 -15.58 5.81
N VAL A 79 15.88 -14.30 6.10
CA VAL A 79 14.55 -13.67 6.20
C VAL A 79 14.07 -13.32 4.79
N ASN A 80 12.90 -13.81 4.41
CA ASN A 80 12.29 -13.49 3.11
C ASN A 80 11.58 -12.13 3.13
N VAL A 81 10.94 -11.80 4.25
CA VAL A 81 10.16 -10.57 4.44
C VAL A 81 10.47 -9.97 5.81
N ALA A 82 10.80 -8.68 5.84
CA ALA A 82 10.98 -7.94 7.08
C ALA A 82 10.06 -6.71 7.10
N GLN A 83 9.54 -6.39 8.28
CA GLN A 83 8.65 -5.25 8.50
C GLN A 83 9.34 -4.24 9.41
N CYS A 84 9.48 -3.01 8.93
CA CYS A 84 10.04 -1.90 9.67
C CYS A 84 8.91 -0.96 10.07
N TYR A 85 8.80 -0.64 11.36
CA TYR A 85 7.81 0.29 11.88
C TYR A 85 8.47 1.59 12.28
N ASN A 86 7.91 2.70 11.81
CA ASN A 86 8.31 4.02 12.27
C ASN A 86 7.63 4.28 13.62
N LYS A 87 8.39 4.15 14.71
CA LYS A 87 7.98 4.49 16.07
C LYS A 87 8.04 6.00 16.35
N ALA A 88 8.20 6.82 15.31
CA ALA A 88 8.06 8.28 15.37
C ALA A 88 6.59 8.68 15.60
N GLY A 89 6.07 8.39 16.79
CA GLY A 89 4.78 8.85 17.28
C GLY A 89 4.88 9.48 18.66
N MET A 90 6.02 9.36 19.33
CA MET A 90 6.27 10.04 20.58
C MET A 90 6.88 11.40 20.25
N VAL A 91 6.01 12.35 19.91
CA VAL A 91 6.29 13.78 19.97
C VAL A 91 6.97 14.01 21.32
N THR A 92 8.29 14.21 21.32
CA THR A 92 8.94 14.77 22.50
C THR A 92 8.35 16.17 22.60
N ALA A 93 7.49 16.39 23.59
CA ALA A 93 6.62 17.55 23.74
C ALA A 93 7.36 18.90 23.95
N PHE A 94 8.62 19.01 23.52
CA PHE A 94 9.50 20.15 23.78
C PHE A 94 10.41 20.53 22.60
N SER A 95 10.42 19.80 21.48
CA SER A 95 11.24 20.14 20.32
C SER A 95 10.46 19.84 19.04
N GLY A 96 10.16 20.88 18.26
CA GLY A 96 9.26 20.85 17.10
C GLY A 96 9.73 20.00 15.90
N ASN A 97 10.55 18.97 16.10
CA ASN A 97 11.00 18.06 15.06
C ASN A 97 10.69 16.61 15.45
N ALA A 98 9.83 15.94 14.70
CA ALA A 98 9.58 14.51 14.84
C ALA A 98 10.81 13.71 14.36
N MET A 99 11.41 12.93 15.25
CA MET A 99 12.55 12.08 14.91
C MET A 99 12.08 10.73 14.36
N LEU A 100 12.67 10.27 13.25
CA LEU A 100 12.44 8.94 12.72
C LEU A 100 13.07 7.89 13.63
N LYS A 101 12.30 6.86 14.01
CA LYS A 101 12.80 5.72 14.77
C LYS A 101 12.26 4.44 14.15
N TRP A 102 13.11 3.66 13.50
CA TRP A 102 12.71 2.41 12.87
C TRP A 102 12.93 1.23 13.79
N GLU A 103 11.91 0.39 13.95
CA GLU A 103 11.98 -0.87 14.65
C GLU A 103 11.69 -2.01 13.66
N LEU A 104 12.63 -2.96 13.57
CA LEU A 104 12.55 -4.07 12.63
C LEU A 104 11.94 -5.29 13.32
N THR A 105 10.91 -5.86 12.72
CA THR A 105 10.41 -7.20 13.05
C THR A 105 10.61 -8.12 11.86
N THR A 106 10.96 -9.36 12.13
CA THR A 106 11.18 -10.39 11.12
C THR A 106 10.40 -11.63 11.53
N SER A 107 9.66 -12.21 10.59
CA SER A 107 9.15 -13.56 10.76
C SER A 107 10.14 -14.51 10.10
N SER A 108 10.87 -15.31 10.88
CA SER A 108 11.64 -16.41 10.29
C SER A 108 10.74 -17.64 10.24
N GLU A 109 10.46 -18.15 9.04
CA GLU A 109 10.02 -19.54 8.91
C GLU A 109 11.17 -20.44 9.37
N LYS A 110 10.83 -21.40 10.25
CA LYS A 110 11.76 -22.37 10.82
C LYS A 110 12.09 -23.48 9.84
#